data_AF-A0A0G1S2I8-F1
#
_entry.id   AF-A0A0G1S2I8-F1
#
_cell.length_a   1.000
_cell.length_b   1.000
_cell.length_c   1.000
_cell.angle_alpha   90.00
_cell.angle_beta   90.00
_cell.angle_gamma   90.00
#
_symmetry.space_group_name_H-M   'P 1'
#
loop_
_entity.id
_entity.type
_entity.pdbx_description
1 polymer ?
#
loop_
_entity_poly.entity_id
_entity_poly.type
_entity_poly.pdbx_seq_one_letter_code
_entity_poly.pdbx_strand_id
1 'polypeptide(L)'
;MANLDNLRHSTSHLLAAAVSSLWPKSKPTLGPPIDDGFYYDFADLTISEEDLAKIETKMRELVKNWDSFEKIEVTPEQARKEFKDNPYKLELIWIYAAADTLPNPRMR
;
A
#
# COMPACT_ATOMS: atom_id res chain seq x y z
N MET A 1 11.44 -12.55 15.21
CA MET A 1 11.75 -11.86 13.94
C MET A 1 10.48 -11.36 13.23
N ALA A 2 9.38 -12.13 13.19
CA ALA A 2 8.10 -11.73 12.57
C ALA A 2 7.44 -10.43 13.07
N ASN A 3 7.85 -9.87 14.21
CA ASN A 3 7.20 -8.68 14.79
C ASN A 3 7.69 -7.36 14.13
N LEU A 4 8.94 -7.33 13.66
CA LEU A 4 9.51 -6.16 12.99
C LEU A 4 8.98 -6.00 11.56
N ASP A 5 8.79 -7.09 10.84
CA ASP A 5 8.26 -7.05 9.47
C ASP A 5 6.81 -6.58 9.44
N ASN A 6 6.01 -6.99 10.43
CA ASN A 6 4.64 -6.50 10.61
C ASN A 6 4.62 -5.00 10.91
N LEU A 7 5.51 -4.51 11.78
CA LEU A 7 5.61 -3.08 12.08
C LEU A 7 6.06 -2.28 10.84
N ARG A 8 7.05 -2.78 10.09
CA ARG A 8 7.52 -2.16 8.84
C ARG A 8 6.42 -2.11 7.77
N HIS A 9 5.64 -3.19 7.65
CA HIS A 9 4.50 -3.25 6.75
C HIS A 9 3.38 -2.29 7.16
N SER A 10 3.02 -2.24 8.45
CA SER A 10 2.05 -1.26 8.95
C SER A 10 2.53 0.19 8.75
N THR A 11 3.83 0.43 8.90
CA THR A 11 4.42 1.76 8.67
C THR A 11 4.39 2.14 7.18
N SER A 12 4.52 1.18 6.26
CA SER A 12 4.38 1.46 4.83
C SER A 12 2.94 1.87 4.46
N HIS A 13 1.93 1.27 5.11
CA HIS A 13 0.53 1.71 4.97
C HIS A 13 0.29 3.10 5.56
N LEU A 14 0.91 3.42 6.69
CA LEU A 14 0.86 4.76 7.28
C LEU A 14 1.46 5.81 6.34
N LEU A 15 2.59 5.49 5.70
CA LEU A 15 3.20 6.35 4.67
C LEU A 15 2.24 6.56 3.50
N ALA A 16 1.62 5.49 2.99
CA ALA A 16 0.66 5.58 1.90
C ALA A 16 -0.54 6.46 2.24
N ALA A 17 -1.10 6.31 3.44
CA ALA A 17 -2.20 7.16 3.89
C ALA A 17 -1.78 8.63 4.02
N ALA A 18 -0.58 8.91 4.54
CA ALA A 18 -0.05 10.26 4.65
C ALA A 18 0.14 10.90 3.26
N VAL A 19 0.74 10.15 2.32
CA VAL A 19 0.97 10.61 0.95
C VAL A 19 -0.34 10.78 0.19
N SER A 20 -1.30 9.86 0.30
CA SER A 20 -2.63 10.02 -0.32
C SER A 20 -3.41 11.20 0.27
N SER A 21 -3.22 11.52 1.56
CA SER A 21 -3.84 12.70 2.18
C SER A 21 -3.23 14.01 1.69
N LEU A 22 -1.92 14.06 1.45
CA LEU A 22 -1.21 15.27 0.99
C LEU A 22 -1.30 15.44 -0.53
N TRP A 23 -1.22 14.33 -1.27
CA TRP A 23 -1.30 14.24 -2.72
C TRP A 23 -2.42 13.26 -3.13
N PRO A 24 -3.68 13.72 -3.19
CA PRO A 24 -4.83 12.89 -3.55
C PRO A 24 -4.79 12.37 -5.00
N LYS A 25 -3.91 12.92 -5.84
CA LYS A 25 -3.66 12.44 -7.21
C LYS A 25 -2.62 11.32 -7.30
N SER A 26 -1.89 11.06 -6.20
CA SER A 26 -0.89 9.99 -6.18
C SER A 26 -1.58 8.64 -6.31
N LYS A 27 -1.06 7.78 -7.18
CA LYS A 27 -1.57 6.42 -7.37
C LYS A 27 -0.64 5.44 -6.66
N PRO A 28 -0.97 4.98 -5.43
CA PRO A 28 -0.17 4.00 -4.74
C PRO A 28 -0.14 2.68 -5.54
N THR A 29 1.05 2.16 -5.81
CA THR A 29 1.24 0.92 -6.59
C THR A 29 1.67 -0.23 -5.70
N LEU A 30 2.89 -0.21 -5.17
CA LEU A 30 3.48 -1.32 -4.41
C LEU A 30 4.29 -0.80 -3.22
N GLY A 31 4.09 -1.41 -2.04
CA GLY A 31 4.81 -1.03 -0.81
C GLY A 31 5.34 -2.22 -0.02
N PRO A 32 6.24 -3.05 -0.58
CA PRO A 32 6.76 -4.21 0.13
C PRO A 32 7.75 -3.80 1.24
N PRO A 33 7.75 -4.53 2.38
CA PRO A 33 8.80 -4.38 3.38
C PRO A 33 10.13 -4.91 2.82
N ILE A 34 11.23 -4.28 3.21
CA ILE A 34 12.60 -4.70 2.87
C ILE A 34 13.40 -4.95 4.17
N ASP A 35 14.53 -5.66 4.07
CA ASP A 35 15.29 -6.11 5.26
C ASP A 35 15.72 -5.00 6.22
N ASP A 36 15.92 -3.77 5.73
CA ASP A 36 16.28 -2.61 6.55
C ASP A 36 15.18 -1.54 6.68
N GLY A 37 13.97 -1.78 6.14
CA GLY A 37 12.91 -0.77 6.16
C GLY A 37 11.71 -1.10 5.28
N PHE A 38 11.26 -0.12 4.52
CA PHE A 38 10.17 -0.25 3.55
C PHE A 38 10.37 0.78 2.44
N TYR A 39 9.85 0.48 1.26
CA TYR A 39 9.65 1.50 0.23
C TYR A 39 8.19 1.48 -0.21
N TYR A 40 7.72 2.59 -0.77
CA TYR A 40 6.40 2.67 -1.34
C TYR A 40 6.50 3.40 -2.66
N ASP A 41 5.98 2.78 -3.71
CA ASP A 41 5.99 3.31 -5.06
C ASP A 41 4.65 4.02 -5.35
N PHE A 42 4.74 5.20 -5.94
CA PHE A 42 3.60 6.06 -6.26
C PHE A 42 3.73 6.54 -7.71
N ALA A 43 2.78 6.17 -8.54
CA ALA A 43 2.66 6.75 -9.86
C ALA A 43 2.10 8.18 -9.78
N ASP A 44 2.54 9.03 -10.70
CA ASP A 44 2.14 10.45 -10.82
C ASP A 44 2.46 11.31 -9.58
N LEU A 45 3.52 10.97 -8.84
CA LEU A 45 3.98 11.71 -7.66
C LEU A 45 5.41 12.21 -7.86
N THR A 46 5.63 13.51 -7.59
CA THR A 46 6.96 14.11 -7.51
C THR A 46 7.14 14.64 -6.10
N ILE A 47 8.13 14.10 -5.38
CA ILE A 47 8.43 14.45 -3.98
C ILE A 47 9.77 15.17 -3.97
N SER A 48 9.84 16.28 -3.25
CA SER A 48 11.10 16.98 -2.93
C SER A 48 11.57 16.67 -1.50
N GLU A 49 12.82 16.94 -1.16
CA GLU A 49 13.31 16.75 0.22
C GLU A 49 12.49 17.53 1.26
N GLU A 50 11.98 18.72 0.91
CA GLU A 50 11.15 19.55 1.79
C GLU A 50 9.79 18.89 2.11
N ASP A 51 9.32 18.01 1.22
CA ASP A 51 8.07 17.30 1.40
C ASP A 51 8.21 16.11 2.36
N LEU A 52 9.42 15.58 2.56
CA LEU A 52 9.68 14.51 3.52
C LEU A 52 9.30 14.92 4.95
N ALA A 53 9.63 16.16 5.33
CA ALA A 53 9.26 16.71 6.65
C ALA A 53 7.74 16.84 6.83
N LYS A 54 7.02 17.19 5.75
CA LYS A 54 5.54 17.26 5.76
C LYS A 54 4.93 15.87 5.87
N ILE A 55 5.46 14.90 5.13
CA ILE A 55 5.03 13.50 5.18
C ILE A 55 5.23 12.94 6.59
N GLU A 56 6.42 13.14 7.19
CA GLU A 56 6.70 12.66 8.55
C GLU A 56 5.76 13.27 9.58
N THR A 57 5.53 14.58 9.50
CA THR A 57 4.57 15.27 10.38
C THR A 57 3.17 14.68 10.20
N LYS A 58 2.75 14.44 8.96
CA LYS A 58 1.44 13.85 8.68
C LYS A 58 1.32 12.42 9.18
N MET A 59 2.37 11.61 9.05
CA MET A 59 2.43 10.26 9.63
C MET A 59 2.29 10.32 11.16
N ARG A 60 2.96 11.25 11.84
CA ARG A 60 2.86 11.45 13.30
C ARG A 60 1.48 11.93 13.75
N GLU A 61 0.75 12.65 12.90
CA GLU A 61 -0.65 13.00 13.15
C GLU A 61 -1.58 11.79 12.96
N LEU A 62 -1.39 11.06 11.87
CA LEU A 62 -2.24 9.92 11.51
C LEU A 62 -2.10 8.78 12.50
N VAL A 63 -0.87 8.48 12.96
CA VAL A 63 -0.63 7.39 13.92
C VAL A 63 -1.35 7.61 15.25
N LYS A 64 -1.62 8.87 15.64
CA LYS A 64 -2.37 9.18 16.87
C LYS A 64 -3.85 8.80 16.79
N ASN A 65 -4.39 8.71 15.58
CA ASN A 65 -5.79 8.33 15.31
C ASN A 65 -5.86 6.96 14.61
N TRP A 66 -4.75 6.22 14.56
CA TRP A 66 -4.67 4.94 13.90
C TRP A 66 -4.98 3.82 14.90
N ASP A 67 -6.24 3.78 15.33
CA ASP A 67 -6.66 2.89 16.41
C ASP A 67 -6.93 1.44 15.96
N SER A 68 -7.22 1.21 14.67
CA SER A 68 -7.46 -0.15 14.17
C SER A 68 -7.13 -0.34 12.69
N PHE A 69 -6.76 -1.57 12.34
CA PHE A 69 -6.67 -2.05 10.96
C PHE A 69 -7.78 -3.07 10.75
N GLU A 70 -8.58 -2.89 9.72
CA GLU A 70 -9.54 -3.89 9.26
C GLU A 70 -9.00 -4.56 7.99
N LYS A 71 -8.92 -5.89 8.02
CA LYS A 71 -8.64 -6.69 6.83
C LYS A 71 -9.97 -7.25 6.34
N ILE A 72 -10.36 -6.86 5.13
CA ILE A 72 -11.59 -7.36 4.49
C ILE A 72 -11.18 -8.31 3.37
N GLU A 73 -11.75 -9.51 3.37
CA GLU A 73 -11.66 -10.43 2.24
C GLU A 73 -12.75 -10.05 1.24
N VAL A 74 -12.33 -9.68 0.02
CA VAL A 74 -13.23 -9.25 -1.05
C VAL A 74 -13.06 -10.15 -2.26
N THR A 75 -14.13 -10.33 -3.02
CA THR A 75 -14.04 -11.06 -4.30
C THR A 75 -13.25 -10.23 -5.32
N PRO A 76 -12.65 -10.88 -6.34
CA PRO A 76 -11.97 -10.14 -7.42
C PRO A 76 -12.85 -9.08 -8.08
N GLU A 77 -14.16 -9.33 -8.19
CA GLU A 77 -15.13 -8.42 -8.77
C GLU A 77 -15.37 -7.18 -7.89
N GLN A 78 -15.47 -7.39 -6.57
CA GLN A 78 -15.58 -6.29 -5.60
C GLN A 78 -14.30 -5.45 -5.58
N ALA A 79 -13.13 -6.09 -5.60
CA ALA A 79 -11.85 -5.41 -5.67
C ALA A 79 -11.70 -4.55 -6.94
N ARG A 80 -12.15 -5.07 -8.10
CA ARG A 80 -12.15 -4.31 -9.37
C ARG A 80 -13.06 -3.08 -9.31
N LYS A 81 -14.20 -3.18 -8.64
CA LYS A 81 -15.13 -2.05 -8.49
C LYS A 81 -14.54 -0.96 -7.59
N GLU A 82 -13.89 -1.37 -6.50
CA GLU A 82 -13.26 -0.46 -5.53
C GLU A 82 -12.04 0.25 -6.12
N PHE A 83 -11.20 -0.48 -6.86
CA PHE A 83 -9.96 0.05 -7.45
C PHE A 83 -10.10 0.43 -8.92
N LYS A 84 -11.32 0.70 -9.41
CA LYS A 84 -11.60 1.03 -10.82
C LYS A 84 -10.75 2.19 -11.37
N ASP A 85 -10.37 3.12 -10.48
CA ASP A 85 -9.64 4.35 -10.84
C ASP A 85 -8.11 4.16 -10.75
N ASN A 86 -7.63 2.98 -10.32
CA ASN A 86 -6.21 2.65 -10.24
C ASN A 86 -5.88 1.49 -11.19
N PRO A 87 -5.39 1.79 -12.43
CA PRO A 87 -5.14 0.77 -13.46
C PRO A 87 -4.11 -0.28 -13.02
N TYR A 88 -3.12 0.09 -12.20
CA TYR A 88 -2.10 -0.83 -11.69
C TYR A 88 -2.70 -1.88 -10.74
N LYS A 89 -3.63 -1.47 -9.86
CA LYS A 89 -4.32 -2.41 -8.98
C LYS A 89 -5.24 -3.35 -9.75
N LEU A 90 -5.90 -2.87 -10.80
CA LEU A 90 -6.71 -3.72 -11.67
C LEU A 90 -5.88 -4.80 -12.36
N GLU A 91 -4.68 -4.45 -12.83
CA GLU A 91 -3.75 -5.41 -13.43
C GLU A 91 -3.28 -6.45 -12.40
N LEU A 92 -2.94 -6.02 -11.18
CA LEU A 92 -2.59 -6.94 -10.09
C LEU A 92 -3.76 -7.87 -9.74
N ILE A 93 -4.99 -7.35 -9.62
CA ILE A 93 -6.18 -8.18 -9.38
C ILE A 93 -6.38 -9.17 -10.52
N TRP A 94 -6.12 -8.79 -11.77
CA TRP A 94 -6.18 -9.70 -12.90
C TRP A 94 -5.16 -10.83 -12.77
N ILE A 95 -3.89 -10.50 -12.51
CA ILE A 95 -2.81 -11.48 -12.39
C ILE A 95 -3.09 -12.47 -11.25
N TYR A 96 -3.47 -11.97 -10.07
CA TYR A 96 -3.71 -12.84 -8.92
C TYR A 96 -5.04 -13.58 -8.97
N ALA A 97 -6.11 -12.99 -9.52
CA ALA A 97 -7.37 -13.71 -9.71
C ALA A 97 -7.27 -14.78 -10.82
N ALA A 98 -6.46 -14.55 -11.85
CA ALA A 98 -6.15 -15.58 -12.86
C ALA A 98 -5.16 -16.63 -12.34
N ALA A 99 -4.37 -16.31 -11.31
CA ALA A 99 -3.54 -17.29 -10.62
C ALA A 99 -4.36 -18.17 -9.67
N ASP A 100 -5.52 -17.76 -9.18
CA ASP A 100 -6.37 -18.63 -8.35
C ASP A 100 -6.98 -19.80 -9.15
N THR A 101 -6.99 -19.72 -10.49
CA THR A 101 -7.34 -20.83 -11.40
C THR A 101 -6.13 -21.67 -11.86
N LEU A 102 -4.89 -21.32 -11.45
CA LEU A 102 -3.69 -22.11 -11.74
C LEU A 102 -2.94 -22.41 -10.44
N PRO A 103 -2.62 -23.68 -10.11
CA PRO A 103 -1.96 -24.01 -8.85
C PRO A 103 -0.68 -23.18 -8.67
N ASN A 104 -0.67 -22.40 -7.59
CA ASN A 104 0.38 -21.46 -7.20
C ASN A 104 1.80 -22.06 -7.37
N PRO A 105 2.66 -21.51 -8.26
CA PRO A 105 4.03 -22.01 -8.43
C PRO A 105 5.01 -21.54 -7.35
N ARG A 106 4.59 -20.74 -6.35
CA ARG A 106 5.45 -20.22 -5.28
C ARG A 106 5.24 -20.86 -3.90
N MET A 107 4.68 -22.06 -3.85
CA MET A 107 4.94 -22.99 -2.74
C MET A 107 5.88 -24.10 -3.21
N ARG A 108 7.17 -23.77 -3.35
CA ARG A 108 8.30 -24.70 -3.24
C ARG A 108 9.51 -23.95 -2.71
#